data_AF-A0A2S4W3Y6-F1
#
_entry.id   AF-A0A2S4W3Y6-F1
#
_cell.length_a   1.000
_cell.length_b   1.000
_cell.length_c   1.000
_cell.angle_alpha   90.00
_cell.angle_beta   90.00
_cell.angle_gamma   90.00
#
_symmetry.space_group_name_H-M   'P 1'
#
loop_
_entity.id
_entity.type
_entity.pdbx_description
1 polymer ?
#
loop_
_entity_poly.entity_id
_entity_poly.type
_entity_poly.pdbx_seq_one_letter_code
_entity_poly.pdbx_strand_id
1 'polypeptide(L)'
;MAEGNQAEPNRPSSLKQERPMNSKPTPPSSPPILTSHNSHTKNHNIDITQQHHHPPQQQQEQQQKNASLHPSMARNRLPTLQEVLARQTRPPVDLYCFYLYLQRERAEDSLDFWLDAQQHENLCRAYFKDLRRNTVHLRDEWPDYYQRACTRGSVYNPLNGISRQSRLMDENMNPIQKPHPPQSINSSRISQQGMPSPIAPHVSPALRALFPHDKVPSHDEDPLARPTRQGSTRARTPIQPVIPRSSAITRTDLIASAERIYYRYLLSGAEKEIYLPSALRIHNFPINSASLPHAGSPDYEDEANFLAMIPDMFVSQKEYIYRSMERDTFPRFLRSKAFGNLTPLSSIIRLSVGLFAIWIGLSVGLSLIFLDIHPRVHRLWSMIPLSIGAIGIIGHFYELDPILILFNRSETTFFRTLSVKEKYVQKILRGRALWVILLSTIIVACLTCILVFVPGHRL
;
A
#
# COMPACT_ATOMS: atom_id res chain seq x y z
N MET A 1 34.90 40.73 -35.06
CA MET A 1 33.90 40.73 -36.15
C MET A 1 32.56 40.99 -35.48
N ALA A 2 32.12 42.25 -35.51
CA ALA A 2 31.20 42.78 -36.53
C ALA A 2 29.78 42.21 -36.27
N GLU A 3 28.95 42.91 -35.48
CA GLU A 3 28.07 44.03 -35.88
C GLU A 3 26.80 43.57 -36.62
N GLY A 4 25.59 44.06 -36.30
CA GLY A 4 25.22 45.04 -35.25
C GLY A 4 23.72 45.39 -35.22
N ASN A 5 23.36 46.36 -34.36
CA ASN A 5 22.07 47.09 -34.22
C ASN A 5 20.82 46.25 -33.79
N GLN A 6 20.04 46.60 -32.74
CA GLN A 6 19.32 47.86 -32.40
C GLN A 6 18.21 48.19 -33.42
N ALA A 7 16.92 48.41 -33.08
CA ALA A 7 16.36 49.21 -31.97
C ALA A 7 14.86 48.90 -31.65
N GLU A 8 14.37 49.50 -30.57
CA GLU A 8 12.96 49.56 -30.08
C GLU A 8 12.29 50.92 -30.48
N PRO A 9 11.08 51.30 -30.01
CA PRO A 9 9.76 50.65 -30.02
C PRO A 9 8.65 51.57 -30.63
N ASN A 10 7.37 51.14 -30.65
CA ASN A 10 6.22 51.96 -30.16
C ASN A 10 4.82 51.32 -30.27
N ARG A 11 3.87 51.86 -29.49
CA ARG A 11 2.39 51.70 -29.49
C ARG A 11 1.74 53.10 -29.80
N PRO A 12 0.40 53.35 -29.93
CA PRO A 12 -0.73 52.68 -29.25
C PRO A 12 -2.13 52.57 -29.96
N SER A 13 -3.02 51.74 -29.37
CA SER A 13 -4.48 51.90 -29.12
C SER A 13 -5.59 52.11 -30.19
N SER A 14 -6.73 51.41 -29.95
CA SER A 14 -8.15 51.72 -30.33
C SER A 14 -8.63 51.29 -31.75
N LEU A 15 -9.93 51.01 -32.05
CA LEU A 15 -11.19 50.97 -31.28
C LEU A 15 -12.31 50.12 -31.99
N LYS A 16 -13.23 49.46 -31.23
CA LYS A 16 -14.60 48.96 -31.61
C LYS A 16 -14.77 47.96 -32.80
N GLN A 17 -15.96 47.40 -33.11
CA GLN A 17 -17.03 46.70 -32.35
C GLN A 17 -18.14 46.20 -33.33
N GLU A 18 -18.87 45.10 -33.02
CA GLU A 18 -20.33 44.86 -33.20
C GLU A 18 -20.78 43.42 -33.57
N ARG A 19 -22.07 43.14 -33.35
CA ARG A 19 -22.84 41.88 -33.52
C ARG A 19 -24.32 42.26 -33.71
N PRO A 20 -25.15 41.49 -34.42
CA PRO A 20 -26.54 41.31 -33.97
C PRO A 20 -27.07 39.87 -34.00
N MET A 21 -28.27 39.67 -33.44
CA MET A 21 -29.10 38.45 -33.47
C MET A 21 -30.39 38.75 -34.27
N ASN A 22 -31.15 37.72 -34.68
CA ASN A 22 -32.59 37.87 -34.98
C ASN A 22 -33.39 36.56 -34.70
N SER A 23 -34.73 36.57 -34.81
CA SER A 23 -35.60 35.58 -34.11
C SER A 23 -36.98 35.26 -34.72
N LYS A 24 -37.54 34.09 -34.34
CA LYS A 24 -38.98 33.65 -34.44
C LYS A 24 -39.54 33.39 -35.88
N PRO A 25 -40.75 32.79 -36.10
CA PRO A 25 -41.91 32.54 -35.19
C PRO A 25 -42.49 31.08 -35.19
N THR A 26 -43.80 30.92 -34.89
CA THR A 26 -44.63 29.70 -34.60
C THR A 26 -45.96 29.71 -35.43
N PRO A 27 -47.01 28.86 -35.25
CA PRO A 27 -47.18 27.53 -34.59
C PRO A 27 -47.61 26.36 -35.55
N PRO A 28 -48.89 25.89 -35.73
CA PRO A 28 -49.78 25.08 -34.85
C PRO A 28 -50.33 23.73 -35.44
N SER A 29 -50.82 22.78 -34.60
CA SER A 29 -51.97 21.85 -34.84
C SER A 29 -52.09 20.72 -33.78
N SER A 30 -53.25 20.03 -33.70
CA SER A 30 -53.64 18.99 -32.71
C SER A 30 -54.74 18.03 -33.28
N PRO A 31 -55.31 17.07 -32.49
CA PRO A 31 -54.83 15.71 -32.13
C PRO A 31 -55.65 14.59 -32.87
N PRO A 32 -55.52 13.26 -32.59
CA PRO A 32 -56.27 12.61 -31.48
C PRO A 32 -55.72 11.27 -30.85
N ILE A 33 -56.06 11.01 -29.57
CA ILE A 33 -56.70 9.78 -28.97
C ILE A 33 -56.18 8.36 -29.43
N LEU A 34 -55.79 7.39 -28.57
CA LEU A 34 -56.59 6.62 -27.56
C LEU A 34 -55.73 5.74 -26.60
N THR A 35 -56.14 5.56 -25.31
CA THR A 35 -55.83 4.42 -24.36
C THR A 35 -54.36 4.10 -23.92
N SER A 36 -54.05 3.50 -22.75
CA SER A 36 -54.83 3.02 -21.58
C SER A 36 -53.97 2.89 -20.28
N HIS A 37 -54.65 2.97 -19.11
CA HIS A 37 -54.36 2.42 -17.75
C HIS A 37 -53.27 3.00 -16.79
N ASN A 38 -53.78 3.42 -15.62
CA ASN A 38 -53.30 3.26 -14.22
C ASN A 38 -51.86 3.68 -13.83
N SER A 39 -51.65 4.48 -12.79
CA SER A 39 -51.99 4.07 -11.41
C SER A 39 -51.82 5.15 -10.31
N HIS A 40 -52.56 4.97 -9.20
CA HIS A 40 -52.24 5.29 -7.80
C HIS A 40 -51.78 6.69 -7.31
N THR A 41 -52.70 7.37 -6.58
CA THR A 41 -52.45 8.13 -5.31
C THR A 41 -51.56 9.39 -5.34
N LYS A 42 -51.62 10.35 -4.39
CA LYS A 42 -52.30 10.44 -3.07
C LYS A 42 -52.63 11.91 -2.77
N ASN A 43 -53.74 12.20 -2.06
CA ASN A 43 -54.07 13.58 -1.68
C ASN A 43 -53.17 14.13 -0.56
N HIS A 44 -52.93 15.44 -0.61
CA HIS A 44 -52.49 16.24 0.54
C HIS A 44 -53.62 16.37 1.56
N ASN A 45 -53.28 16.38 2.85
CA ASN A 45 -53.68 17.50 3.70
C ASN A 45 -52.57 17.79 4.72
N ILE A 46 -52.54 19.01 5.23
CA ILE A 46 -51.50 19.54 6.12
C ILE A 46 -52.11 19.75 7.50
N ASP A 47 -51.36 19.44 8.56
CA ASP A 47 -51.53 20.13 9.84
C ASP A 47 -50.17 20.30 10.55
N ILE A 48 -50.07 21.29 11.44
CA ILE A 48 -48.78 21.83 11.92
C ILE A 48 -48.69 21.80 13.44
N THR A 49 -47.63 21.15 13.96
CA THR A 49 -47.21 21.31 15.37
C THR A 49 -45.68 21.38 15.46
N GLN A 50 -45.16 22.41 16.14
CA GLN A 50 -43.72 22.63 16.35
C GLN A 50 -43.20 21.65 17.42
N GLN A 51 -42.23 20.78 17.10
CA GLN A 51 -40.78 21.05 17.09
C GLN A 51 -40.17 21.45 18.45
N HIS A 52 -39.83 20.44 19.24
CA HIS A 52 -38.67 20.44 20.13
C HIS A 52 -38.05 19.02 20.12
N HIS A 53 -36.87 18.85 19.52
CA HIS A 53 -36.15 17.57 19.49
C HIS A 53 -34.62 17.79 19.42
N HIS A 54 -33.89 17.14 20.33
CA HIS A 54 -32.44 16.95 20.20
C HIS A 54 -32.13 15.93 19.09
N PRO A 55 -31.01 16.08 18.35
CA PRO A 55 -30.48 14.98 17.54
C PRO A 55 -29.84 13.91 18.45
N PRO A 56 -30.22 12.62 18.34
CA PRO A 56 -29.66 11.56 19.19
C PRO A 56 -28.23 11.18 18.76
N GLN A 57 -27.33 11.05 19.73
CA GLN A 57 -25.88 10.79 19.52
C GLN A 57 -25.55 9.40 18.95
N GLN A 58 -26.54 8.54 18.71
CA GLN A 58 -26.37 7.11 18.44
C GLN A 58 -25.69 6.77 17.09
N GLN A 59 -25.66 7.69 16.13
CA GLN A 59 -25.02 7.44 14.83
C GLN A 59 -23.48 7.40 14.88
N GLN A 60 -22.83 8.03 15.87
CA GLN A 60 -21.36 7.99 15.97
C GLN A 60 -20.84 6.71 16.64
N GLU A 61 -21.53 6.18 17.65
CA GLU A 61 -21.15 4.91 18.29
C GLU A 61 -21.22 3.70 17.35
N GLN A 62 -22.23 3.64 16.46
CA GLN A 62 -22.35 2.56 15.48
C GLN A 62 -21.16 2.50 14.52
N GLN A 63 -20.55 3.65 14.20
CA GLN A 63 -19.41 3.70 13.28
C GLN A 63 -18.10 3.20 13.92
N GLN A 64 -17.97 3.23 15.26
CA GLN A 64 -16.85 2.63 15.99
C GLN A 64 -17.09 1.17 16.43
N LYS A 65 -18.31 0.78 16.81
CA LYS A 65 -18.60 -0.62 17.19
C LYS A 65 -18.46 -1.61 16.02
N ASN A 66 -18.67 -1.17 14.78
CA ASN A 66 -18.47 -2.00 13.57
C ASN A 66 -16.99 -2.28 13.21
N ALA A 67 -16.02 -1.69 13.93
CA ALA A 67 -14.60 -1.94 13.69
C ALA A 67 -14.08 -3.26 14.29
N SER A 68 -14.84 -3.89 15.21
CA SER A 68 -14.50 -5.16 15.85
C SER A 68 -15.44 -6.28 15.40
N LEU A 69 -14.86 -7.45 15.08
CA LEU A 69 -15.56 -8.70 14.73
C LEU A 69 -16.39 -8.66 13.41
N HIS A 70 -15.70 -8.60 12.27
CA HIS A 70 -16.17 -9.32 11.08
C HIS A 70 -15.23 -10.49 10.76
N PRO A 71 -15.71 -11.74 10.64
CA PRO A 71 -14.93 -12.84 10.07
C PRO A 71 -14.68 -12.56 8.57
N SER A 72 -13.77 -13.32 7.94
CA SER A 72 -13.38 -13.11 6.55
C SER A 72 -14.51 -13.43 5.55
N MET A 73 -15.47 -12.52 5.42
CA MET A 73 -16.45 -12.50 4.34
C MET A 73 -15.70 -12.40 3.02
N ALA A 74 -16.14 -13.13 2.00
CA ALA A 74 -15.53 -13.09 0.68
C ALA A 74 -15.78 -11.69 0.07
N ARG A 75 -14.78 -10.80 0.13
CA ARG A 75 -14.92 -9.43 -0.35
C ARG A 75 -15.08 -9.45 -1.87
N ASN A 76 -16.19 -8.93 -2.38
CA ASN A 76 -16.45 -8.79 -3.82
C ASN A 76 -15.72 -7.57 -4.42
N ARG A 77 -14.57 -7.20 -3.85
CA ARG A 77 -13.70 -6.09 -4.28
C ARG A 77 -12.24 -6.40 -3.96
N LEU A 78 -11.32 -5.63 -4.54
CA LEU A 78 -9.92 -5.63 -4.13
C LEU A 78 -9.77 -5.16 -2.66
N PRO A 79 -8.74 -5.63 -1.94
CA PRO A 79 -8.47 -5.19 -0.57
C PRO A 79 -7.87 -3.78 -0.54
N THR A 80 -7.99 -3.11 0.61
CA THR A 80 -7.30 -1.85 0.89
C THR A 80 -5.91 -2.10 1.49
N LEU A 81 -5.04 -1.08 1.50
CA LEU A 81 -3.73 -1.19 2.15
C LEU A 81 -3.88 -1.55 3.63
N GLN A 82 -4.81 -0.90 4.35
CA GLN A 82 -5.11 -1.21 5.75
C GLN A 82 -5.56 -2.67 5.97
N GLU A 83 -6.31 -3.30 5.05
CA GLU A 83 -6.66 -4.72 5.15
C GLU A 83 -5.44 -5.65 5.00
N VAL A 84 -4.49 -5.26 4.15
CA VAL A 84 -3.23 -6.01 3.92
C VAL A 84 -2.29 -5.87 5.12
N LEU A 85 -2.08 -4.64 5.61
CA LEU A 85 -1.26 -4.35 6.80
C LEU A 85 -1.85 -5.02 8.05
N ALA A 86 -3.18 -4.97 8.24
CA ALA A 86 -3.89 -5.67 9.31
C ALA A 86 -4.05 -7.19 9.09
N ARG A 87 -3.33 -7.77 8.10
CA ARG A 87 -3.19 -9.22 7.86
C ARG A 87 -4.52 -9.92 7.55
N GLN A 88 -5.50 -9.19 7.02
CA GLN A 88 -6.87 -9.67 6.74
C GLN A 88 -7.07 -10.16 5.29
N THR A 89 -6.01 -10.42 4.55
CA THR A 89 -6.05 -10.84 3.14
C THR A 89 -5.26 -12.13 2.93
N ARG A 90 -5.33 -12.69 1.72
CA ARG A 90 -4.69 -13.95 1.35
C ARG A 90 -3.84 -13.80 0.09
N PRO A 91 -2.83 -14.67 -0.12
CA PRO A 91 -1.99 -14.57 -1.31
C PRO A 91 -2.80 -14.76 -2.60
N PRO A 92 -2.46 -14.07 -3.69
CA PRO A 92 -1.23 -13.30 -3.90
C PRO A 92 -1.27 -11.83 -3.41
N VAL A 93 -2.29 -11.43 -2.65
CA VAL A 93 -2.50 -10.03 -2.20
C VAL A 93 -2.45 -9.94 -0.68
N ASP A 94 -1.41 -10.55 -0.08
CA ASP A 94 -1.10 -10.49 1.35
C ASP A 94 0.13 -9.62 1.65
N LEU A 95 0.37 -9.36 2.94
CA LEU A 95 1.47 -8.53 3.43
C LEU A 95 2.84 -9.04 2.97
N TYR A 96 2.99 -10.37 2.85
CA TYR A 96 4.22 -11.00 2.39
C TYR A 96 4.46 -10.75 0.90
N CYS A 97 3.43 -10.92 0.06
CA CYS A 97 3.52 -10.59 -1.37
C CYS A 97 3.71 -9.08 -1.61
N PHE A 98 3.19 -8.22 -0.73
CA PHE A 98 3.42 -6.77 -0.79
C PHE A 98 4.87 -6.40 -0.43
N TYR A 99 5.44 -7.01 0.62
CA TYR A 99 6.87 -6.85 0.93
C TYR A 99 7.78 -7.34 -0.20
N LEU A 100 7.53 -8.55 -0.73
CA LEU A 100 8.26 -9.09 -1.88
C LEU A 100 8.08 -8.30 -3.18
N TYR A 101 7.10 -7.39 -3.25
CA TYR A 101 6.91 -6.44 -4.33
C TYR A 101 7.76 -5.18 -4.09
N LEU A 102 7.64 -4.57 -2.91
CA LEU A 102 8.42 -3.39 -2.50
C LEU A 102 9.93 -3.61 -2.60
N GLN A 103 10.42 -4.79 -2.18
CA GLN A 103 11.84 -5.19 -2.25
C GLN A 103 12.41 -5.20 -3.69
N ARG A 104 11.55 -5.23 -4.73
CA ARG A 104 11.98 -5.15 -6.14
C ARG A 104 11.95 -3.73 -6.68
N GLU A 105 11.09 -2.88 -6.12
CA GLU A 105 11.04 -1.45 -6.45
C GLU A 105 12.02 -0.64 -5.60
N ARG A 106 12.79 -1.29 -4.70
CA ARG A 106 13.69 -0.67 -3.70
C ARG A 106 12.96 0.36 -2.83
N ALA A 107 11.79 -0.04 -2.35
CA ALA A 107 10.87 0.78 -1.57
C ALA A 107 10.46 0.10 -0.24
N GLU A 108 11.14 -0.99 0.15
CA GLU A 108 10.84 -1.73 1.38
C GLU A 108 10.97 -0.89 2.64
N ASP A 109 11.84 0.12 2.66
CA ASP A 109 12.13 0.96 3.83
C ASP A 109 10.92 1.74 4.34
N SER A 110 10.00 2.11 3.44
CA SER A 110 8.73 2.73 3.82
C SER A 110 7.82 1.77 4.61
N LEU A 111 7.80 0.48 4.25
CA LEU A 111 7.02 -0.53 4.97
C LEU A 111 7.74 -1.00 6.23
N ASP A 112 9.05 -1.20 6.18
CA ASP A 112 9.93 -1.50 7.32
C ASP A 112 9.76 -0.42 8.42
N PHE A 113 9.84 0.87 8.06
CA PHE A 113 9.57 2.00 8.97
C PHE A 113 8.14 1.97 9.52
N TRP A 114 7.12 1.79 8.66
CA TRP A 114 5.72 1.77 9.11
C TRP A 114 5.46 0.65 10.14
N LEU A 115 6.08 -0.52 9.94
CA LEU A 115 5.97 -1.67 10.84
C LEU A 115 6.71 -1.44 12.17
N ASP A 116 7.96 -0.97 12.15
CA ASP A 116 8.71 -0.65 13.38
C ASP A 116 8.03 0.51 14.15
N ALA A 117 7.49 1.53 13.47
CA ALA A 117 6.72 2.62 14.08
C ALA A 117 5.37 2.15 14.67
N GLN A 118 4.67 1.23 14.01
CA GLN A 118 3.47 0.60 14.58
C GLN A 118 3.80 -0.28 15.80
N GLN A 119 4.97 -0.92 15.82
CA GLN A 119 5.48 -1.63 16.99
C GLN A 119 5.81 -0.67 18.16
N HIS A 120 6.40 0.49 17.87
CA HIS A 120 6.64 1.53 18.89
C HIS A 120 5.34 2.05 19.51
N GLU A 121 4.31 2.31 18.70
CA GLU A 121 2.99 2.69 19.21
C GLU A 121 2.38 1.59 20.11
N ASN A 122 2.50 0.32 19.71
CA ASN A 122 2.03 -0.82 20.53
C ASN A 122 2.77 -0.89 21.88
N LEU A 123 4.08 -0.59 21.89
CA LEU A 123 4.92 -0.55 23.10
C LEU A 123 4.47 0.58 24.02
N CYS A 124 4.24 1.78 23.50
CA CYS A 124 3.68 2.92 24.25
C CYS A 124 2.27 2.62 24.80
N ARG A 125 1.38 2.03 23.99
CA ARG A 125 0.03 1.60 24.44
C ARG A 125 0.10 0.57 25.57
N ALA A 126 1.11 -0.30 25.57
CA ALA A 126 1.33 -1.29 26.62
C ALA A 126 1.90 -0.63 27.89
N TYR A 127 2.88 0.27 27.77
CA TYR A 127 3.42 1.06 28.89
C TYR A 127 2.34 1.83 29.66
N PHE A 128 1.52 2.65 28.98
CA PHE A 128 0.44 3.39 29.65
C PHE A 128 -0.63 2.47 30.27
N LYS A 129 -0.87 1.29 29.68
CA LYS A 129 -1.77 0.28 30.26
C LYS A 129 -1.17 -0.38 31.51
N ASP A 130 0.14 -0.62 31.52
CA ASP A 130 0.85 -1.19 32.66
C ASP A 130 0.93 -0.18 33.83
N LEU A 131 1.20 1.12 33.56
CA LEU A 131 1.07 2.20 34.57
C LEU A 131 -0.33 2.23 35.20
N ARG A 132 -1.38 2.25 34.37
CA ARG A 132 -2.78 2.27 34.83
C ARG A 132 -3.12 1.02 35.66
N ARG A 133 -2.64 -0.17 35.28
CA ARG A 133 -2.86 -1.40 36.06
C ARG A 133 -2.15 -1.35 37.41
N ASN A 134 -0.95 -0.77 37.45
CA ASN A 134 -0.15 -0.64 38.66
C ASN A 134 -0.60 0.55 39.55
N THR A 135 -1.72 1.22 39.22
CA THR A 135 -2.27 2.41 39.91
C THR A 135 -1.29 3.58 40.05
N VAL A 136 -0.27 3.64 39.20
CA VAL A 136 0.69 4.76 39.17
C VAL A 136 0.05 5.95 38.45
N HIS A 137 -0.01 7.10 39.12
CA HIS A 137 -0.52 8.33 38.52
C HIS A 137 0.48 8.86 37.47
N LEU A 138 0.01 9.01 36.24
CA LEU A 138 0.82 9.47 35.11
C LEU A 138 1.44 10.86 35.34
N ARG A 139 0.77 11.73 36.12
CA ARG A 139 1.28 13.06 36.49
C ARG A 139 2.55 12.98 37.33
N ASP A 140 2.69 11.94 38.14
CA ASP A 140 3.75 11.81 39.14
C ASP A 140 4.95 11.04 38.55
N GLU A 141 4.68 10.03 37.71
CA GLU A 141 5.69 9.26 36.97
C GLU A 141 6.27 10.05 35.77
N TRP A 142 5.49 10.92 35.13
CA TRP A 142 5.92 11.65 33.91
C TRP A 142 5.20 13.00 33.74
N PRO A 143 5.50 14.01 34.57
CA PRO A 143 4.80 15.30 34.61
C PRO A 143 4.83 16.05 33.27
N ASP A 144 5.97 16.09 32.58
CA ASP A 144 6.17 16.87 31.35
C ASP A 144 5.31 16.34 30.20
N TYR A 145 5.19 15.01 30.11
CA TYR A 145 4.30 14.36 29.15
C TYR A 145 2.83 14.57 29.54
N TYR A 146 2.47 14.49 30.82
CA TYR A 146 1.11 14.79 31.27
C TYR A 146 0.68 16.23 30.91
N GLN A 147 1.51 17.23 31.23
CA GLN A 147 1.25 18.64 30.93
C GLN A 147 1.12 18.87 29.42
N ARG A 148 2.01 18.26 28.62
CA ARG A 148 1.93 18.33 27.16
C ARG A 148 0.69 17.65 26.58
N ALA A 149 0.32 16.47 27.10
CA ALA A 149 -0.85 15.71 26.68
C ALA A 149 -2.17 16.43 27.02
N CYS A 150 -2.19 17.27 28.06
CA CYS A 150 -3.27 18.22 28.34
C CYS A 150 -3.30 19.39 27.34
N THR A 151 -2.17 20.08 27.14
CA THR A 151 -2.07 21.33 26.37
C THR A 151 -2.11 21.13 24.85
N ARG A 152 -1.27 20.23 24.31
CA ARG A 152 -1.17 19.94 22.87
C ARG A 152 -2.05 18.76 22.43
N GLY A 153 -2.42 17.89 23.37
CA GLY A 153 -3.08 16.61 23.07
C GLY A 153 -2.06 15.48 22.81
N SER A 154 -2.54 14.25 22.92
CA SER A 154 -1.77 13.03 22.65
C SER A 154 -2.71 11.91 22.18
N VAL A 155 -2.23 11.00 21.31
CA VAL A 155 -2.99 9.85 20.79
C VAL A 155 -3.37 8.88 21.92
N TYR A 156 -2.65 8.91 23.04
CA TYR A 156 -2.87 8.03 24.20
C TYR A 156 -3.82 8.63 25.24
N ASN A 157 -4.33 9.86 25.07
CA ASN A 157 -5.24 10.51 26.04
C ASN A 157 -6.42 9.61 26.51
N PRO A 158 -7.11 8.83 25.65
CA PRO A 158 -8.13 7.87 26.11
C PRO A 158 -7.59 6.73 26.99
N LEU A 159 -6.36 6.28 26.74
CA LEU A 159 -5.65 5.28 27.57
C LEU A 159 -5.09 5.87 28.86
N ASN A 160 -4.94 7.19 28.92
CA ASN A 160 -4.42 7.93 30.08
C ASN A 160 -5.54 8.50 30.96
N GLY A 161 -6.77 8.60 30.44
CA GLY A 161 -7.92 9.21 31.15
C GLY A 161 -7.98 10.74 31.03
N ILE A 162 -6.99 11.34 30.37
CA ILE A 162 -6.87 12.79 30.16
C ILE A 162 -8.04 13.27 29.29
N SER A 163 -9.05 13.80 29.96
CA SER A 163 -10.34 14.15 29.37
C SER A 163 -10.40 15.64 29.07
N ARG A 164 -11.35 16.08 28.22
CA ARG A 164 -11.52 17.52 27.93
C ARG A 164 -11.82 18.34 29.20
N GLN A 165 -12.46 17.72 30.18
CA GLN A 165 -12.71 18.24 31.54
C GLN A 165 -11.41 18.62 32.28
N SER A 166 -10.34 17.83 32.13
CA SER A 166 -9.07 18.02 32.86
C SER A 166 -8.41 19.37 32.53
N ARG A 167 -8.61 19.88 31.31
CA ARG A 167 -8.09 21.19 30.88
C ARG A 167 -8.72 22.36 31.63
N LEU A 168 -9.99 22.24 31.99
CA LEU A 168 -10.75 23.29 32.69
C LEU A 168 -10.39 23.40 34.17
N MET A 169 -9.81 22.35 34.77
CA MET A 169 -9.36 22.36 36.16
C MET A 169 -7.92 22.91 36.30
N ASP A 170 -7.11 22.81 35.25
CA ASP A 170 -5.72 23.32 35.23
C ASP A 170 -5.68 24.84 34.99
N GLU A 171 -6.54 25.39 34.10
CA GLU A 171 -6.70 26.85 33.93
C GLU A 171 -7.13 27.54 35.24
N ASN A 172 -7.92 26.88 36.08
CA ASN A 172 -8.42 27.44 37.33
C ASN A 172 -7.41 27.33 38.50
N MET A 173 -6.14 27.00 38.23
CA MET A 173 -5.08 26.84 39.23
C MET A 173 -3.78 27.61 38.93
N ASN A 174 -3.51 28.03 37.68
CA ASN A 174 -2.25 28.74 37.33
C ASN A 174 -2.47 29.92 36.35
N PRO A 175 -2.79 31.14 36.83
CA PRO A 175 -3.02 32.31 36.00
C PRO A 175 -1.74 33.11 35.67
N ILE A 176 -0.64 32.46 35.25
CA ILE A 176 0.57 33.13 34.73
C ILE A 176 1.32 32.23 33.72
N GLN A 177 2.01 32.89 32.77
CA GLN A 177 2.89 32.38 31.70
C GLN A 177 2.24 32.08 30.34
N LYS A 178 2.32 33.06 29.42
CA LYS A 178 2.05 32.86 27.98
C LYS A 178 3.31 32.33 27.28
N PRO A 179 3.26 31.26 26.46
CA PRO A 179 4.41 30.83 25.66
C PRO A 179 4.69 31.82 24.51
N HIS A 180 5.98 32.05 24.21
CA HIS A 180 6.39 32.74 22.99
C HIS A 180 6.28 31.84 21.75
N PRO A 181 6.14 32.42 20.54
CA PRO A 181 6.20 31.67 19.28
C PRO A 181 7.63 31.15 19.02
N PRO A 182 7.78 30.02 18.31
CA PRO A 182 9.09 29.41 18.07
C PRO A 182 9.93 30.24 17.10
N GLN A 183 11.16 30.56 17.49
CA GLN A 183 12.18 31.10 16.59
C GLN A 183 12.93 29.96 15.89
N SER A 184 13.32 30.18 14.63
CA SER A 184 14.05 29.20 13.81
C SER A 184 15.52 29.11 14.21
N ILE A 185 15.94 28.00 14.81
CA ILE A 185 17.36 27.78 15.13
C ILE A 185 18.09 27.22 13.91
N ASN A 186 18.80 28.11 13.22
CA ASN A 186 20.02 27.72 12.49
C ASN A 186 21.15 27.60 13.52
N SER A 187 21.83 26.45 13.58
CA SER A 187 23.26 26.40 13.92
C SER A 187 23.87 25.04 13.61
N SER A 188 25.02 25.07 12.94
CA SER A 188 25.87 23.91 12.69
C SER A 188 26.88 23.71 13.83
N ARG A 189 27.03 22.48 14.33
CA ARG A 189 28.33 22.05 14.86
C ARG A 189 28.55 20.55 14.62
N ILE A 190 29.76 20.22 14.18
CA ILE A 190 30.21 18.85 13.91
C ILE A 190 30.94 18.34 15.14
N SER A 191 30.58 17.14 15.59
CA SER A 191 31.46 16.26 16.36
C SER A 191 31.37 14.85 15.78
N GLN A 192 32.46 14.39 15.18
CA GLN A 192 32.64 12.99 14.83
C GLN A 192 33.37 12.29 15.98
N GLN A 193 32.83 11.19 16.49
CA GLN A 193 33.59 10.16 17.20
C GLN A 193 32.96 8.80 16.89
N GLY A 194 33.79 7.84 16.45
CA GLY A 194 33.33 6.60 15.85
C GLY A 194 33.12 5.48 16.88
N MET A 195 32.21 4.56 16.56
CA MET A 195 32.05 3.28 17.23
C MET A 195 32.19 2.12 16.22
N PRO A 196 32.77 0.98 16.60
CA PRO A 196 33.03 -0.12 15.67
C PRO A 196 31.79 -0.98 15.39
N SER A 197 31.58 -1.33 14.12
CA SER A 197 30.70 -2.42 13.71
C SER A 197 31.32 -3.79 14.05
N PRO A 198 30.52 -4.87 14.16
CA PRO A 198 30.32 -5.69 12.95
C PRO A 198 28.90 -6.28 12.74
N ILE A 199 28.48 -6.25 11.46
CA ILE A 199 27.77 -7.32 10.73
C ILE A 199 26.43 -7.83 11.29
N ALA A 200 25.31 -7.45 10.64
CA ALA A 200 24.45 -8.38 9.88
C ALA A 200 23.35 -7.63 9.10
N PRO A 201 23.06 -7.98 7.83
CA PRO A 201 22.03 -7.31 7.03
C PRO A 201 20.60 -7.86 7.28
N HIS A 202 19.68 -7.46 6.39
CA HIS A 202 18.36 -8.05 6.08
C HIS A 202 17.21 -7.96 7.13
N VAL A 203 16.14 -7.24 6.75
CA VAL A 203 14.77 -7.23 7.35
C VAL A 203 14.59 -6.54 8.70
N SER A 204 13.54 -5.70 8.83
CA SER A 204 13.10 -5.11 10.11
C SER A 204 12.78 -6.15 11.19
N PRO A 205 13.03 -5.85 12.49
CA PRO A 205 12.64 -6.72 13.60
C PRO A 205 11.15 -7.02 13.61
N ALA A 206 10.31 -6.03 13.30
CA ALA A 206 8.86 -6.22 13.18
C ALA A 206 8.54 -7.27 12.10
N LEU A 207 9.03 -7.12 10.86
CA LEU A 207 8.72 -8.08 9.80
C LEU A 207 9.29 -9.48 10.07
N ARG A 208 10.45 -9.58 10.71
CA ARG A 208 11.04 -10.86 11.17
C ARG A 208 10.16 -11.55 12.22
N ALA A 209 9.64 -10.81 13.21
CA ALA A 209 8.68 -11.32 14.19
C ALA A 209 7.31 -11.68 13.58
N LEU A 210 6.93 -11.03 12.47
CA LEU A 210 5.71 -11.31 11.74
C LEU A 210 5.79 -12.61 10.90
N PHE A 211 6.96 -13.01 10.41
CA PHE A 211 7.16 -14.19 9.55
C PHE A 211 8.27 -15.16 10.04
N PRO A 212 8.13 -15.78 11.24
CA PRO A 212 9.21 -16.55 11.88
C PRO A 212 9.55 -17.91 11.24
N HIS A 213 8.83 -18.36 10.20
CA HIS A 213 9.05 -19.67 9.55
C HIS A 213 9.32 -19.61 8.04
N ASP A 214 9.13 -18.47 7.38
CA ASP A 214 9.55 -18.29 6.00
C ASP A 214 10.98 -17.72 5.99
N LYS A 215 11.95 -18.48 5.46
CA LYS A 215 13.27 -17.92 5.16
C LYS A 215 13.09 -16.79 4.15
N VAL A 216 13.18 -15.54 4.61
CA VAL A 216 13.31 -14.38 3.73
C VAL A 216 14.62 -14.55 2.96
N PRO A 217 14.67 -14.32 1.63
CA PRO A 217 15.89 -14.51 0.86
C PRO A 217 16.99 -13.50 1.25
N SER A 218 17.91 -13.93 2.11
CA SER A 218 19.30 -13.46 2.08
C SER A 218 19.93 -13.91 0.76
N HIS A 219 20.77 -13.08 0.14
CA HIS A 219 21.27 -13.31 -1.22
C HIS A 219 22.53 -14.21 -1.23
N ASP A 220 22.54 -15.21 -0.36
CA ASP A 220 23.65 -16.12 -0.09
C ASP A 220 23.10 -17.56 -0.14
N GLU A 221 23.38 -18.27 -1.24
CA GLU A 221 22.95 -19.66 -1.45
C GLU A 221 24.02 -20.63 -0.91
N ASP A 222 23.63 -21.53 -0.01
CA ASP A 222 24.42 -22.70 0.38
C ASP A 222 23.52 -23.95 0.51
N PRO A 223 23.61 -24.95 -0.39
CA PRO A 223 22.51 -25.87 -0.68
C PRO A 223 22.58 -27.23 0.05
N LEU A 224 22.57 -27.27 1.39
CA LEU A 224 22.55 -28.56 2.13
C LEU A 224 21.76 -28.58 3.46
N ALA A 225 20.44 -28.31 3.42
CA ALA A 225 19.55 -28.48 4.58
C ALA A 225 18.16 -29.05 4.22
N ARG A 226 17.89 -30.30 4.64
CA ARG A 226 16.62 -31.01 4.41
C ARG A 226 15.58 -30.65 5.50
N PRO A 227 14.40 -30.08 5.18
CA PRO A 227 13.45 -29.65 6.20
C PRO A 227 12.63 -30.81 6.77
N THR A 228 12.75 -31.04 8.08
CA THR A 228 11.88 -31.97 8.83
C THR A 228 10.46 -31.42 8.92
N ARG A 229 9.46 -32.25 8.58
CA ARG A 229 8.03 -31.90 8.74
C ARG A 229 7.65 -31.85 10.23
N GLN A 230 7.22 -30.69 10.72
CA GLN A 230 6.39 -30.58 11.92
C GLN A 230 4.95 -30.21 11.53
N GLY A 231 3.98 -30.70 12.33
CA GLY A 231 2.56 -30.61 12.00
C GLY A 231 1.97 -29.21 12.21
N SER A 232 1.25 -28.70 11.21
CA SER A 232 0.60 -27.39 11.30
C SER A 232 -0.69 -27.47 12.15
N THR A 233 -0.58 -27.13 13.44
CA THR A 233 -1.73 -26.70 14.22
C THR A 233 -2.10 -25.27 13.81
N ARG A 234 -3.41 -25.01 13.68
CA ARG A 234 -3.94 -23.81 13.01
C ARG A 234 -4.02 -22.60 13.94
N ALA A 235 -2.87 -22.18 14.49
CA ALA A 235 -2.78 -20.98 15.30
C ALA A 235 -3.23 -19.74 14.49
N ARG A 236 -4.14 -18.94 15.06
CA ARG A 236 -4.44 -17.60 14.55
C ARG A 236 -3.23 -16.72 14.83
N THR A 237 -2.46 -16.33 13.82
CA THR A 237 -1.47 -15.27 13.97
C THR A 237 -2.19 -13.98 14.40
N PRO A 238 -1.80 -13.34 15.52
CA PRO A 238 -2.44 -12.12 15.95
C PRO A 238 -2.16 -10.97 14.98
N ILE A 239 -3.10 -10.01 14.94
CA ILE A 239 -3.06 -8.83 14.06
C ILE A 239 -1.86 -7.93 14.41
N GLN A 240 -1.53 -7.86 15.69
CA GLN A 240 -0.31 -7.25 16.24
C GLN A 240 0.64 -8.37 16.70
N PRO A 241 1.97 -8.24 16.59
CA PRO A 241 2.90 -9.18 17.22
C PRO A 241 2.72 -9.10 18.75
N VAL A 242 2.39 -10.23 19.38
CA VAL A 242 2.28 -10.29 20.85
C VAL A 242 3.68 -10.33 21.43
N ILE A 243 4.13 -9.19 21.96
CA ILE A 243 5.41 -9.07 22.67
C ILE A 243 5.40 -10.08 23.85
N PRO A 244 6.31 -11.07 23.89
CA PRO A 244 6.44 -11.96 25.04
C PRO A 244 7.01 -11.14 26.21
N ARG A 245 6.25 -11.04 27.31
CA ARG A 245 6.61 -10.22 28.46
C ARG A 245 7.38 -11.04 29.48
N SER A 246 8.69 -10.82 29.56
CA SER A 246 9.54 -11.24 30.69
C SER A 246 9.63 -10.16 31.78
N SER A 247 9.40 -8.89 31.43
CA SER A 247 9.44 -7.72 32.31
C SER A 247 8.24 -6.80 32.09
N ALA A 248 8.04 -5.84 33.00
CA ALA A 248 7.22 -4.66 32.73
C ALA A 248 7.97 -3.70 31.78
N ILE A 249 7.24 -2.98 30.93
CA ILE A 249 7.82 -2.03 29.98
C ILE A 249 8.24 -0.75 30.73
N THR A 250 9.43 -0.25 30.45
CA THR A 250 10.07 0.89 31.11
C THR A 250 10.15 2.12 30.19
N ARG A 251 10.37 3.31 30.75
CA ARG A 251 10.64 4.53 29.94
C ARG A 251 11.86 4.38 29.03
N THR A 252 12.89 3.66 29.48
CA THR A 252 14.08 3.33 28.67
C THR A 252 13.78 2.45 27.46
N ASP A 253 12.79 1.54 27.53
CA ASP A 253 12.36 0.75 26.36
C ASP A 253 11.71 1.63 25.28
N LEU A 254 10.97 2.68 25.68
CA LEU A 254 10.40 3.66 24.75
C LEU A 254 11.53 4.46 24.07
N ILE A 255 12.51 4.94 24.83
CA ILE A 255 13.66 5.69 24.29
C ILE A 255 14.45 4.79 23.32
N ALA A 256 14.85 3.58 23.73
CA ALA A 256 15.61 2.66 22.89
C ALA A 256 14.87 2.27 21.60
N SER A 257 13.55 2.10 21.68
CA SER A 257 12.72 1.86 20.51
C SER A 257 12.67 3.07 19.57
N ALA A 258 12.65 4.29 20.10
CA ALA A 258 12.60 5.51 19.30
C ALA A 258 13.96 5.87 18.68
N GLU A 259 15.03 5.77 19.46
CA GLU A 259 16.43 5.95 19.05
C GLU A 259 16.78 5.02 17.88
N ARG A 260 16.40 3.74 17.98
CA ARG A 260 16.59 2.74 16.93
C ARG A 260 15.85 3.06 15.63
N ILE A 261 14.63 3.60 15.71
CA ILE A 261 13.83 3.98 14.54
C ILE A 261 14.42 5.24 13.90
N TYR A 262 14.80 6.22 14.73
CA TYR A 262 15.42 7.47 14.28
C TYR A 262 16.71 7.21 13.50
N TYR A 263 17.71 6.55 14.10
CA TYR A 263 19.01 6.33 13.47
C TYR A 263 18.95 5.41 12.24
N ARG A 264 17.91 4.58 12.09
CA ARG A 264 17.76 3.72 10.91
C ARG A 264 17.06 4.39 9.73
N TYR A 265 16.00 5.16 10.00
CA TYR A 265 15.08 5.61 8.97
C TYR A 265 14.99 7.14 8.80
N LEU A 266 15.35 7.92 9.83
CA LEU A 266 15.11 9.37 9.87
C LEU A 266 16.39 10.22 9.89
N LEU A 267 17.51 9.65 10.33
CA LEU A 267 18.82 10.30 10.23
C LEU A 267 19.21 10.48 8.75
N SER A 268 19.55 11.72 8.37
CA SER A 268 20.06 12.04 7.03
C SER A 268 21.30 11.20 6.69
N GLY A 269 21.26 10.46 5.59
CA GLY A 269 22.34 9.57 5.16
C GLY A 269 22.39 8.20 5.85
N ALA A 270 21.35 7.80 6.59
CA ALA A 270 21.20 6.42 7.06
C ALA A 270 21.00 5.43 5.90
N GLU A 271 21.43 4.18 6.06
CA GLU A 271 21.31 3.10 5.05
C GLU A 271 19.87 2.87 4.54
N LYS A 272 18.87 3.26 5.34
CA LYS A 272 17.44 3.12 5.07
C LYS A 272 16.67 4.44 5.24
N GLU A 273 17.30 5.60 4.95
CA GLU A 273 16.62 6.91 5.05
C GLU A 273 15.33 6.93 4.21
N ILE A 274 14.19 7.18 4.86
CA ILE A 274 12.90 7.30 4.19
C ILE A 274 12.65 8.74 3.72
N TYR A 275 12.07 8.89 2.53
CA TYR A 275 11.69 10.20 2.02
C TYR A 275 10.58 10.83 2.87
N LEU A 276 10.91 11.92 3.56
CA LEU A 276 9.97 12.76 4.29
C LEU A 276 10.09 14.23 3.84
N PRO A 277 8.96 14.95 3.69
CA PRO A 277 8.94 16.40 3.53
C PRO A 277 9.62 17.08 4.73
N SER A 278 10.28 18.23 4.51
CA SER A 278 11.05 18.92 5.55
C SER A 278 10.24 19.25 6.81
N ALA A 279 8.94 19.53 6.68
CA ALA A 279 8.04 19.78 7.81
C ALA A 279 7.73 18.54 8.70
N LEU A 280 8.15 17.34 8.28
CA LEU A 280 8.02 16.08 9.03
C LEU A 280 9.38 15.44 9.37
N ARG A 281 10.50 16.01 8.89
CA ARG A 281 11.85 15.53 9.20
C ARG A 281 12.20 15.91 10.64
N ILE A 282 12.74 14.95 11.38
CA ILE A 282 13.32 15.16 12.70
C ILE A 282 14.84 15.34 12.48
N HIS A 283 15.41 16.45 12.94
CA HIS A 283 16.80 16.82 12.61
C HIS A 283 17.83 16.39 13.66
N ASN A 284 17.38 16.12 14.89
CA ASN A 284 18.21 15.70 16.01
C ASN A 284 17.42 14.76 16.93
N PHE A 285 18.15 13.93 17.67
CA PHE A 285 17.64 13.06 18.73
C PHE A 285 18.60 13.23 19.91
N PRO A 286 18.33 14.15 20.87
CA PRO A 286 19.31 14.59 21.86
C PRO A 286 19.50 13.61 23.04
N ILE A 287 18.65 12.58 23.19
CA ILE A 287 18.67 11.65 24.31
C ILE A 287 19.29 10.31 23.88
N ASN A 288 20.02 9.66 24.77
CA ASN A 288 20.46 8.27 24.59
C ASN A 288 19.69 7.32 25.53
N SER A 289 19.30 6.14 25.09
CA SER A 289 18.62 5.15 25.95
C SER A 289 19.44 4.65 27.15
N ALA A 290 20.77 4.83 27.13
CA ALA A 290 21.67 4.51 28.24
C ALA A 290 21.70 5.59 29.35
N SER A 291 21.23 6.81 29.08
CA SER A 291 21.30 7.95 30.02
C SER A 291 19.98 8.73 30.03
N LEU A 292 19.19 8.53 31.08
CA LEU A 292 17.98 9.32 31.32
C LEU A 292 18.34 10.78 31.66
N PRO A 293 17.51 11.77 31.27
CA PRO A 293 17.71 13.17 31.63
C PRO A 293 17.80 13.34 33.15
N HIS A 294 18.81 14.06 33.62
CA HIS A 294 19.08 14.26 35.05
C HIS A 294 19.02 15.74 35.40
N ALA A 295 18.36 16.11 36.50
CA ALA A 295 18.07 17.51 36.85
C ALA A 295 19.30 18.40 37.16
N GLY A 296 20.52 17.89 36.97
CA GLY A 296 21.78 18.62 37.00
C GLY A 296 22.51 18.73 35.65
N SER A 297 21.97 18.21 34.53
CA SER A 297 22.49 18.50 33.19
C SER A 297 22.07 19.93 32.79
N PRO A 298 22.93 20.71 32.09
CA PRO A 298 22.57 22.05 31.64
C PRO A 298 21.43 22.03 30.61
N ASP A 299 21.33 20.94 29.85
CA ASP A 299 20.34 20.74 28.79
C ASP A 299 19.07 20.00 29.30
N TYR A 300 18.92 19.81 30.62
CA TYR A 300 17.87 18.99 31.23
C TYR A 300 16.45 19.36 30.78
N GLU A 301 16.13 20.65 30.67
CA GLU A 301 14.80 21.09 30.25
C GLU A 301 14.50 20.70 28.79
N ASP A 302 15.48 20.79 27.89
CA ASP A 302 15.32 20.37 26.48
C ASP A 302 15.31 18.85 26.34
N GLU A 303 16.12 18.13 27.13
CA GLU A 303 16.10 16.67 27.22
C GLU A 303 14.75 16.16 27.74
N ALA A 304 14.24 16.68 28.87
CA ALA A 304 12.93 16.32 29.41
C ALA A 304 11.79 16.70 28.45
N ASN A 305 11.89 17.86 27.79
CA ASN A 305 10.95 18.23 26.75
C ASN A 305 11.01 17.30 25.53
N PHE A 306 12.18 16.83 25.09
CA PHE A 306 12.25 15.86 23.99
C PHE A 306 11.71 14.49 24.41
N LEU A 307 12.03 14.03 25.62
CA LEU A 307 11.54 12.77 26.21
C LEU A 307 10.01 12.71 26.15
N ALA A 308 9.35 13.77 26.63
CA ALA A 308 7.90 13.94 26.60
C ALA A 308 7.27 14.07 25.20
N MET A 309 8.06 14.00 24.11
CA MET A 309 7.54 13.93 22.73
C MET A 309 7.49 12.48 22.22
N ILE A 310 8.38 11.61 22.70
CA ILE A 310 8.64 10.27 22.15
C ILE A 310 7.36 9.46 21.85
N PRO A 311 6.37 9.33 22.75
CA PRO A 311 5.20 8.48 22.50
C PRO A 311 4.39 8.85 21.24
N ASP A 312 4.28 10.16 20.93
CA ASP A 312 3.54 10.68 19.77
C ASP A 312 4.45 11.03 18.58
N MET A 313 5.79 10.94 18.74
CA MET A 313 6.77 11.52 17.84
C MET A 313 6.71 11.03 16.39
N PHE A 314 6.34 9.75 16.16
CA PHE A 314 6.27 9.14 14.82
C PHE A 314 4.88 9.19 14.17
N VAL A 315 3.86 9.74 14.84
CA VAL A 315 2.45 9.62 14.39
C VAL A 315 2.25 10.24 13.01
N SER A 316 2.76 11.45 12.80
CA SER A 316 2.62 12.20 11.54
C SER A 316 3.40 11.56 10.38
N GLN A 317 4.60 11.04 10.67
CA GLN A 317 5.47 10.37 9.71
C GLN A 317 4.87 9.02 9.29
N LYS A 318 4.32 8.25 10.24
CA LYS A 318 3.65 6.97 9.97
C LYS A 318 2.39 7.16 9.10
N GLU A 319 1.57 8.18 9.37
CA GLU A 319 0.43 8.54 8.51
C GLU A 319 0.90 8.99 7.12
N TYR A 320 1.90 9.87 7.02
CA TYR A 320 2.44 10.30 5.72
C TYR A 320 2.94 9.11 4.88
N ILE A 321 3.71 8.20 5.48
CA ILE A 321 4.23 7.01 4.80
C ILE A 321 3.12 6.02 4.44
N TYR A 322 2.09 5.86 5.28
CA TYR A 322 0.87 5.12 4.91
C TYR A 322 0.22 5.73 3.66
N ARG A 323 0.03 7.06 3.60
CA ARG A 323 -0.57 7.75 2.46
C ARG A 323 0.27 7.69 1.19
N SER A 324 1.60 7.74 1.32
CA SER A 324 2.54 7.55 0.22
C SER A 324 2.38 6.15 -0.39
N MET A 325 2.46 5.11 0.44
CA MET A 325 2.23 3.72 0.00
C MET A 325 0.82 3.50 -0.57
N GLU A 326 -0.23 4.09 0.03
CA GLU A 326 -1.63 3.97 -0.39
C GLU A 326 -1.87 4.60 -1.77
N ARG A 327 -1.23 5.73 -2.07
CA ARG A 327 -1.38 6.45 -3.35
C ARG A 327 -0.54 5.83 -4.47
N ASP A 328 0.74 5.55 -4.20
CA ASP A 328 1.71 5.41 -5.28
C ASP A 328 2.08 3.93 -5.53
N THR A 329 2.43 3.18 -4.48
CA THR A 329 2.93 1.80 -4.63
C THR A 329 1.83 0.75 -4.56
N PHE A 330 0.83 0.91 -3.69
CA PHE A 330 -0.22 -0.08 -3.48
C PHE A 330 -1.10 -0.32 -4.74
N PRO A 331 -1.48 0.70 -5.54
CA PRO A 331 -2.20 0.46 -6.80
C PRO A 331 -1.36 -0.31 -7.84
N ARG A 332 -0.03 -0.09 -7.87
CA ARG A 332 0.90 -0.83 -8.74
C ARG A 332 1.04 -2.29 -8.33
N PHE A 333 1.18 -2.55 -7.02
CA PHE A 333 1.13 -3.89 -6.45
C PHE A 333 -0.17 -4.63 -6.80
N LEU A 334 -1.33 -3.98 -6.61
CA LEU A 334 -2.63 -4.55 -7.00
C LEU A 334 -2.69 -4.82 -8.51
N ARG A 335 -2.21 -3.91 -9.35
CA ARG A 335 -2.15 -4.10 -10.81
C ARG A 335 -1.34 -5.36 -11.17
N SER A 336 -0.14 -5.51 -10.60
CA SER A 336 0.73 -6.67 -10.87
C SER A 336 0.17 -7.99 -10.32
N LYS A 337 -0.34 -8.03 -9.09
CA LYS A 337 -0.67 -9.28 -8.38
C LYS A 337 -2.15 -9.66 -8.33
N ALA A 338 -3.08 -8.76 -8.65
CA ALA A 338 -4.50 -9.11 -8.79
C ALA A 338 -4.96 -9.38 -10.23
N PHE A 339 -4.20 -8.91 -11.23
CA PHE A 339 -4.57 -9.04 -12.66
C PHE A 339 -3.58 -9.84 -13.51
N GLY A 340 -2.30 -9.83 -13.16
CA GLY A 340 -1.28 -10.73 -13.72
C GLY A 340 -1.01 -11.94 -12.80
N ASN A 341 -0.40 -12.99 -13.36
CA ASN A 341 0.12 -14.12 -12.58
C ASN A 341 1.57 -14.49 -12.93
N LEU A 342 2.21 -13.74 -13.83
CA LEU A 342 3.62 -13.87 -14.20
C LEU A 342 4.48 -12.78 -13.54
N THR A 343 5.80 -13.01 -13.52
CA THR A 343 6.80 -11.95 -13.35
C THR A 343 7.20 -11.38 -14.72
N PRO A 344 7.70 -10.13 -14.79
CA PRO A 344 8.16 -9.55 -16.05
C PRO A 344 9.22 -10.39 -16.77
N LEU A 345 10.15 -10.99 -16.03
CA LEU A 345 11.21 -11.86 -16.59
C LEU A 345 10.62 -13.12 -17.23
N SER A 346 9.75 -13.85 -16.53
CA SER A 346 9.06 -15.03 -17.09
C SER A 346 8.14 -14.66 -18.25
N SER A 347 7.55 -13.47 -18.23
CA SER A 347 6.75 -12.94 -19.35
C SER A 347 7.59 -12.72 -20.61
N ILE A 348 8.81 -12.16 -20.48
CA ILE A 348 9.75 -11.97 -21.60
C ILE A 348 10.26 -13.32 -22.14
N ILE A 349 10.61 -14.27 -21.26
CA ILE A 349 11.06 -15.60 -21.68
C ILE A 349 9.95 -16.34 -22.46
N ARG A 350 8.69 -16.21 -22.02
CA ARG A 350 7.52 -16.76 -22.75
C ARG A 350 7.26 -16.08 -24.09
N LEU A 351 7.53 -14.78 -24.22
CA LEU A 351 7.51 -14.09 -25.51
C LEU A 351 8.55 -14.68 -26.47
N SER A 352 9.80 -14.84 -26.03
CA SER A 352 10.89 -15.41 -26.85
C SER A 352 10.60 -16.85 -27.29
N VAL A 353 10.13 -17.71 -26.37
CA VAL A 353 9.71 -19.08 -26.69
C VAL A 353 8.49 -19.08 -27.62
N GLY A 354 7.55 -18.15 -27.43
CA GLY A 354 6.37 -18.01 -28.27
C GLY A 354 6.72 -17.61 -29.72
N LEU A 355 7.59 -16.62 -29.90
CA LEU A 355 8.10 -16.20 -31.21
C LEU A 355 8.82 -17.34 -31.94
N PHE A 356 9.69 -18.07 -31.23
CA PHE A 356 10.39 -19.23 -31.81
C PHE A 356 9.42 -20.37 -32.18
N ALA A 357 8.38 -20.61 -31.36
CA ALA A 357 7.35 -21.60 -31.65
C ALA A 357 6.48 -21.20 -32.86
N ILE A 358 6.13 -19.92 -33.04
CA ILE A 358 5.47 -19.46 -34.28
C ILE A 358 6.38 -19.67 -35.49
N TRP A 359 7.67 -19.32 -35.39
CA TRP A 359 8.62 -19.54 -36.49
C TRP A 359 8.69 -21.02 -36.91
N ILE A 360 8.84 -21.95 -35.96
CA ILE A 360 8.78 -23.39 -36.23
C ILE A 360 7.44 -23.78 -36.88
N GLY A 361 6.30 -23.32 -36.32
CA GLY A 361 4.98 -23.68 -36.82
C GLY A 361 4.70 -23.22 -38.25
N LEU A 362 5.15 -22.01 -38.60
CA LEU A 362 5.07 -21.48 -39.96
C LEU A 362 6.04 -22.20 -40.90
N SER A 363 7.31 -22.43 -40.51
CA SER A 363 8.27 -23.17 -41.34
C SER A 363 7.82 -24.61 -41.61
N VAL A 364 7.32 -25.33 -40.60
CA VAL A 364 6.77 -26.68 -40.80
C VAL A 364 5.51 -26.62 -41.68
N GLY A 365 4.60 -25.68 -41.42
CA GLY A 365 3.40 -25.50 -42.24
C GLY A 365 3.71 -25.27 -43.73
N LEU A 366 4.62 -24.33 -44.02
CA LEU A 366 5.03 -23.99 -45.39
C LEU A 366 5.79 -25.15 -46.07
N SER A 367 6.71 -25.83 -45.37
CA SER A 367 7.39 -27.01 -45.91
C SER A 367 6.42 -28.14 -46.27
N LEU A 368 5.36 -28.36 -45.48
CA LEU A 368 4.33 -29.37 -45.80
C LEU A 368 3.38 -28.94 -46.94
N ILE A 369 3.36 -27.66 -47.31
CA ILE A 369 2.67 -27.12 -48.50
C ILE A 369 3.56 -27.28 -49.73
N PHE A 370 4.85 -26.91 -49.65
CA PHE A 370 5.82 -27.00 -50.74
C PHE A 370 6.26 -28.43 -51.08
N LEU A 371 6.14 -29.38 -50.16
CA LEU A 371 6.36 -30.81 -50.42
C LEU A 371 5.07 -31.53 -50.91
N ASP A 372 3.96 -30.79 -50.99
CA ASP A 372 2.59 -31.22 -51.31
C ASP A 372 2.18 -32.59 -50.76
N ILE A 373 2.32 -32.76 -49.44
CA ILE A 373 2.02 -34.04 -48.78
C ILE A 373 0.51 -34.30 -48.76
N HIS A 374 0.13 -35.43 -49.38
CA HIS A 374 -1.17 -36.08 -49.22
C HIS A 374 -1.07 -37.18 -48.13
N PRO A 375 -2.08 -37.35 -47.25
CA PRO A 375 -3.27 -36.50 -47.10
C PRO A 375 -2.98 -35.16 -46.40
N ARG A 376 -3.74 -34.12 -46.76
CA ARG A 376 -3.60 -32.75 -46.20
C ARG A 376 -3.72 -32.68 -44.67
N VAL A 377 -4.29 -33.70 -44.03
CA VAL A 377 -4.39 -33.83 -42.56
C VAL A 377 -3.03 -33.72 -41.88
N HIS A 378 -1.93 -34.15 -42.51
CA HIS A 378 -0.59 -34.00 -41.94
C HIS A 378 -0.18 -32.53 -41.70
N ARG A 379 -0.72 -31.58 -42.47
CA ARG A 379 -0.49 -30.14 -42.28
C ARG A 379 -1.01 -29.62 -40.93
N LEU A 380 -1.97 -30.32 -40.31
CA LEU A 380 -2.52 -29.99 -39.00
C LEU A 380 -1.49 -30.10 -37.86
N TRP A 381 -0.38 -30.83 -38.03
CA TRP A 381 0.70 -30.88 -37.03
C TRP A 381 1.34 -29.51 -36.76
N SER A 382 1.25 -28.55 -37.70
CA SER A 382 1.62 -27.14 -37.47
C SER A 382 0.82 -26.47 -36.34
N MET A 383 -0.37 -26.97 -36.00
CA MET A 383 -1.21 -26.43 -34.94
C MET A 383 -0.54 -26.44 -33.57
N ILE A 384 0.31 -27.44 -33.27
CA ILE A 384 0.94 -27.60 -31.95
C ILE A 384 1.93 -26.45 -31.67
N PRO A 385 2.98 -26.22 -32.48
CA PRO A 385 3.88 -25.09 -32.29
C PRO A 385 3.18 -23.73 -32.44
N LEU A 386 2.19 -23.59 -33.34
CA LEU A 386 1.37 -22.37 -33.43
C LEU A 386 0.57 -22.09 -32.15
N SER A 387 0.05 -23.13 -31.48
CA SER A 387 -0.69 -22.99 -30.21
C SER A 387 0.21 -22.55 -29.06
N ILE A 388 1.40 -23.15 -28.95
CA ILE A 388 2.42 -22.74 -27.98
C ILE A 388 2.84 -21.29 -28.24
N GLY A 389 3.01 -20.94 -29.53
CA GLY A 389 3.33 -19.59 -29.99
C GLY A 389 2.29 -18.54 -29.59
N ALA A 390 1.02 -18.76 -29.98
CA ALA A 390 -0.06 -17.83 -29.70
C ALA A 390 -0.28 -17.63 -28.19
N ILE A 391 -0.26 -18.71 -27.39
CA ILE A 391 -0.40 -18.63 -25.93
C ILE A 391 0.79 -17.90 -25.30
N GLY A 392 2.02 -18.12 -25.80
CA GLY A 392 3.21 -17.40 -25.32
C GLY A 392 3.16 -15.90 -25.58
N ILE A 393 2.80 -15.49 -26.80
CA ILE A 393 2.74 -14.08 -27.20
C ILE A 393 1.55 -13.34 -26.56
N ILE A 394 0.34 -13.91 -26.59
CA ILE A 394 -0.83 -13.26 -25.95
C ILE A 394 -0.67 -13.27 -24.43
N GLY A 395 -0.13 -14.36 -23.86
CA GLY A 395 0.16 -14.44 -22.43
C GLY A 395 1.17 -13.38 -21.96
N HIS A 396 2.14 -13.00 -22.82
CA HIS A 396 3.02 -11.87 -22.57
C HIS A 396 2.24 -10.55 -22.48
N PHE A 397 1.46 -10.20 -23.52
CA PHE A 397 0.70 -8.94 -23.58
C PHE A 397 -0.33 -8.77 -22.45
N TYR A 398 -0.86 -9.86 -21.91
CA TYR A 398 -1.83 -9.85 -20.79
C TYR A 398 -1.20 -10.11 -19.41
N GLU A 399 0.15 -10.21 -19.31
CA GLU A 399 0.92 -10.57 -18.10
C GLU A 399 0.43 -11.87 -17.41
N LEU A 400 -0.09 -12.81 -18.21
CA LEU A 400 -0.94 -13.89 -17.75
C LEU A 400 -0.69 -15.21 -18.47
N ASP A 401 -0.40 -16.24 -17.69
CA ASP A 401 -0.34 -17.64 -18.13
C ASP A 401 -1.62 -18.41 -17.73
N PRO A 402 -2.43 -18.84 -18.70
CA PRO A 402 -3.59 -19.68 -18.44
C PRO A 402 -3.24 -21.04 -17.82
N ILE A 403 -2.05 -21.60 -18.11
CA ILE A 403 -1.64 -22.93 -17.63
C ILE A 403 -1.44 -22.88 -16.10
N LEU A 404 -0.67 -21.91 -15.58
CA LEU A 404 -0.55 -21.68 -14.14
C LEU A 404 -1.90 -21.38 -13.47
N ILE A 405 -2.82 -20.66 -14.13
CA ILE A 405 -4.16 -20.36 -13.58
C ILE A 405 -5.05 -21.61 -13.49
N LEU A 406 -4.93 -22.57 -14.42
CA LEU A 406 -5.61 -23.87 -14.33
C LEU A 406 -5.27 -24.58 -13.00
N PHE A 407 -3.97 -24.59 -12.64
CA PHE A 407 -3.48 -25.11 -11.36
C PHE A 407 -3.68 -24.16 -10.17
N ASN A 408 -4.33 -23.01 -10.36
CA ASN A 408 -4.55 -21.96 -9.36
C ASN A 408 -3.24 -21.45 -8.73
N ARG A 409 -2.20 -21.35 -9.56
CA ARG A 409 -0.87 -20.85 -9.23
C ARG A 409 -0.65 -19.45 -9.80
N SER A 410 0.13 -18.67 -9.06
CA SER A 410 0.70 -17.38 -9.49
C SER A 410 2.18 -17.35 -9.15
N GLU A 411 2.99 -16.76 -10.01
CA GLU A 411 4.42 -16.63 -9.81
C GLU A 411 4.71 -15.47 -8.84
N THR A 412 5.54 -15.73 -7.83
CA THR A 412 6.04 -14.69 -6.91
C THR A 412 7.36 -14.16 -7.42
N THR A 413 8.45 -14.90 -7.26
CA THR A 413 9.76 -14.71 -7.91
C THR A 413 9.86 -15.64 -9.12
N PHE A 414 10.84 -15.41 -9.99
CA PHE A 414 11.18 -16.27 -11.13
C PHE A 414 11.13 -17.77 -10.74
N PHE A 415 10.34 -18.56 -11.49
CA PHE A 415 10.02 -19.99 -11.26
C PHE A 415 9.38 -20.38 -9.91
N ARG A 416 9.23 -19.48 -8.93
CA ARG A 416 8.63 -19.78 -7.62
C ARG A 416 7.13 -19.54 -7.65
N THR A 417 6.33 -20.61 -7.58
CA THR A 417 4.85 -20.50 -7.67
C THR A 417 4.18 -20.59 -6.30
N LEU A 418 3.27 -19.65 -6.05
CA LEU A 418 2.40 -19.57 -4.88
C LEU A 418 0.97 -19.99 -5.26
N SER A 419 0.23 -20.55 -4.31
CA SER A 419 -1.20 -20.86 -4.50
C SER A 419 -2.06 -19.60 -4.31
N VAL A 420 -2.93 -19.32 -5.29
CA VAL A 420 -3.93 -18.25 -5.20
C VAL A 420 -5.02 -18.68 -4.23
N LYS A 421 -5.02 -18.08 -3.03
CA LYS A 421 -5.96 -18.36 -1.94
C LYS A 421 -7.06 -17.30 -1.80
N GLU A 422 -6.91 -16.16 -2.46
CA GLU A 422 -7.89 -15.08 -2.43
C GLU A 422 -8.96 -15.26 -3.53
N LYS A 423 -10.23 -15.44 -3.12
CA LYS A 423 -11.30 -15.91 -4.02
C LYS A 423 -11.65 -14.90 -5.11
N TYR A 424 -11.61 -13.61 -4.78
CA TYR A 424 -11.95 -12.55 -5.72
C TYR A 424 -10.91 -12.42 -6.85
N VAL A 425 -9.63 -12.46 -6.48
CA VAL A 425 -8.49 -12.49 -7.42
C VAL A 425 -8.56 -13.74 -8.30
N GLN A 426 -8.86 -14.91 -7.71
CA GLN A 426 -9.05 -16.16 -8.46
C GLN A 426 -10.15 -16.04 -9.52
N LYS A 427 -11.26 -15.33 -9.25
CA LYS A 427 -12.33 -15.07 -10.23
C LYS A 427 -11.85 -14.17 -11.37
N ILE A 428 -11.14 -13.08 -11.07
CA ILE A 428 -10.58 -12.16 -12.08
C ILE A 428 -9.57 -12.87 -12.99
N LEU A 429 -8.60 -13.58 -12.40
CA LEU A 429 -7.56 -14.29 -13.14
C LEU A 429 -8.15 -15.38 -14.06
N ARG A 430 -9.15 -16.15 -13.58
CA ARG A 430 -9.84 -17.16 -14.42
C ARG A 430 -10.60 -16.53 -15.59
N GLY A 431 -11.27 -15.40 -15.38
CA GLY A 431 -11.96 -14.67 -16.46
C GLY A 431 -10.99 -14.18 -17.54
N ARG A 432 -9.86 -13.57 -17.13
CA ARG A 432 -8.80 -13.16 -18.06
C ARG A 432 -8.10 -14.35 -18.74
N ALA A 433 -7.89 -15.46 -18.05
CA ALA A 433 -7.31 -16.68 -18.64
C ALA A 433 -8.21 -17.27 -19.73
N LEU A 434 -9.53 -17.31 -19.51
CA LEU A 434 -10.49 -17.75 -20.53
C LEU A 434 -10.44 -16.83 -21.77
N TRP A 435 -10.36 -15.52 -21.58
CA TRP A 435 -10.20 -14.56 -22.67
C TRP A 435 -8.89 -14.76 -23.47
N VAL A 436 -7.76 -14.96 -22.77
CA VAL A 436 -6.46 -15.25 -23.40
C VAL A 436 -6.49 -16.57 -24.17
N ILE A 437 -7.10 -17.62 -23.63
CA ILE A 437 -7.29 -18.90 -24.34
C ILE A 437 -8.15 -18.68 -25.59
N LEU A 438 -9.32 -18.05 -25.46
CA LEU A 438 -10.25 -17.81 -26.56
C LEU A 438 -9.57 -17.05 -27.72
N LEU A 439 -8.87 -15.96 -27.41
CA LEU A 439 -8.14 -15.17 -28.40
C LEU A 439 -7.00 -15.97 -29.05
N SER A 440 -6.28 -16.78 -28.27
CA SER A 440 -5.23 -17.68 -28.80
C SER A 440 -5.82 -18.72 -29.75
N THR A 441 -6.92 -19.38 -29.37
CA THR A 441 -7.60 -20.39 -30.19
C THR A 441 -8.12 -19.80 -31.51
N ILE A 442 -8.65 -18.57 -31.49
CA ILE A 442 -9.10 -17.87 -32.71
C ILE A 442 -7.92 -17.63 -33.67
N ILE A 443 -6.80 -17.07 -33.17
CA ILE A 443 -5.61 -16.82 -34.01
C ILE A 443 -5.03 -18.12 -34.56
N VAL A 444 -4.91 -19.16 -33.74
CA VAL A 444 -4.44 -20.48 -34.16
C VAL A 444 -5.36 -21.07 -35.24
N ALA A 445 -6.68 -21.02 -35.06
CA ALA A 445 -7.63 -21.56 -36.02
C ALA A 445 -7.56 -20.82 -37.36
N CYS A 446 -7.42 -19.50 -37.37
CA CYS A 446 -7.22 -18.73 -38.60
C CYS A 446 -5.93 -19.16 -39.33
N LEU A 447 -4.81 -19.27 -38.60
CA LEU A 447 -3.51 -19.66 -39.17
C LEU A 447 -3.51 -21.10 -39.69
N THR A 448 -4.09 -22.06 -38.95
CA THR A 448 -4.15 -23.46 -39.39
C THR A 448 -5.12 -23.66 -40.55
N CYS A 449 -6.25 -22.95 -40.60
CA CYS A 449 -7.13 -22.96 -41.77
C CYS A 449 -6.38 -22.48 -43.02
N ILE A 450 -5.61 -21.38 -42.95
CA ILE A 450 -4.79 -20.91 -44.06
C ILE A 450 -3.80 -22.01 -44.51
N LEU A 451 -3.01 -22.57 -43.58
CA LEU A 451 -2.00 -23.59 -43.91
C LEU A 451 -2.57 -24.92 -44.43
N VAL A 452 -3.81 -25.28 -44.04
CA VAL A 452 -4.46 -26.53 -44.49
C VAL A 452 -5.18 -26.35 -45.83
N PHE A 453 -5.83 -25.20 -46.07
CA PHE A 453 -6.64 -24.97 -47.27
C PHE A 453 -5.85 -24.41 -48.46
N VAL A 454 -4.70 -23.74 -48.26
CA VAL A 454 -3.82 -23.33 -49.36
C VAL A 454 -3.42 -24.55 -50.21
N PRO A 455 -3.59 -24.52 -51.55
CA PRO A 455 -3.16 -25.62 -52.41
C PRO A 455 -1.63 -25.78 -52.31
N GLY A 456 -1.16 -27.02 -52.28
CA GLY A 456 0.28 -27.27 -52.40
C GLY A 456 0.74 -27.08 -53.84
N HIS A 457 2.03 -26.81 -53.98
CA HIS A 457 2.72 -26.87 -55.26
C HIS A 457 4.14 -27.35 -54.99
N ARG A 458 4.58 -28.38 -55.69
CA ARG A 458 5.87 -29.02 -55.46
C ARG A 458 6.97 -28.23 -56.17
N LEU A 459 7.81 -27.57 -55.37
CA LEU A 459 9.03 -26.89 -55.83
C LEU A 459 10.11 -27.90 -56.25
#